data_AF-A0A2D4KI68-F1
#
_entry.id   AF-A0A2D4KI68-F1
#
_cell.length_a   1.000
_cell.length_b   1.000
_cell.length_c   1.000
_cell.angle_alpha   90.00
_cell.angle_beta   90.00
_cell.angle_gamma   90.00
#
_symmetry.space_group_name_H-M   'P 1'
#
loop_
_entity.id
_entity.type
_entity.pdbx_description
1 polymer ?
#
loop_
_entity_poly.entity_id
_entity_poly.type
_entity_poly.pdbx_seq_one_letter_code
_entity_poly.pdbx_strand_id
1 'polypeptide(L)'
;MAERLKRYLNNFIHPDQNGFLPKRQIRDNIRIILDTLEYYEAHPEKQMALIFLDAQKAFDNVNWRFMLLQLIQMGFGKKFVQAIETIYCKQSAKIMINGELTESININKGTRQGCPLSPLLFVLTLEVLNRNIRQDEEIKGMKIRKEEYKLQAFADDLVFYT
;
A
#
# COMPACT_ATOMS: atom_id res chain seq x y z
N MET A 1 -18.73 1.78 -5.36
CA MET A 1 -17.46 2.07 -6.06
C MET A 1 -16.32 1.16 -5.58
N ALA A 2 -16.09 1.04 -4.27
CA ALA A 2 -15.06 0.16 -3.69
C ALA A 2 -15.16 -1.29 -4.18
N GLU A 3 -16.34 -1.91 -4.13
CA GLU A 3 -16.54 -3.29 -4.61
C GLU A 3 -16.25 -3.48 -6.11
N ARG A 4 -16.42 -2.42 -6.92
CA ARG A 4 -16.02 -2.47 -8.33
C ARG A 4 -14.52 -2.39 -8.47
N LEU A 5 -13.85 -1.51 -7.71
CA LEU A 5 -12.40 -1.36 -7.72
C LEU A 5 -11.70 -2.66 -7.29
N LYS A 6 -12.16 -3.30 -6.21
CA LYS A 6 -11.60 -4.57 -5.68
C LYS A 6 -11.46 -5.65 -6.75
N ARG A 7 -12.39 -5.73 -7.71
CA ARG A 7 -12.37 -6.73 -8.79
C ARG A 7 -11.18 -6.58 -9.74
N TYR A 8 -10.59 -5.39 -9.82
CA TYR A 8 -9.49 -5.08 -10.74
C TYR A 8 -8.15 -4.90 -10.04
N LEU A 9 -8.13 -4.62 -8.73
CA LEU A 9 -6.88 -4.34 -8.01
C LEU A 9 -5.87 -5.48 -8.06
N ASN A 10 -6.34 -6.74 -8.08
CA ASN A 10 -5.46 -7.90 -8.21
C ASN A 10 -4.68 -7.91 -9.54
N ASN A 11 -5.12 -7.18 -10.57
CA ASN A 11 -4.41 -7.07 -11.85
C ASN A 11 -3.30 -6.00 -11.81
N PHE A 12 -3.37 -5.08 -10.84
CA PHE A 12 -2.47 -3.94 -10.75
C PHE A 12 -1.45 -4.08 -9.62
N ILE A 13 -1.83 -4.78 -8.55
CA ILE A 13 -1.04 -4.89 -7.33
C ILE A 13 -0.40 -6.28 -7.26
N HIS A 14 0.92 -6.30 -7.11
CA HIS A 14 1.71 -7.53 -7.02
C HIS A 14 1.29 -8.41 -5.83
N PRO A 15 1.42 -9.76 -5.89
CA PRO A 15 1.02 -10.66 -4.80
C PRO A 15 1.74 -10.48 -3.45
N ASP A 16 2.82 -9.70 -3.41
CA ASP A 16 3.53 -9.39 -2.15
C ASP A 16 2.79 -8.43 -1.22
N GLN A 17 1.74 -7.75 -1.71
CA GLN A 17 0.83 -6.94 -0.89
C GLN A 17 -0.44 -7.72 -0.54
N ASN A 18 -0.59 -8.09 0.72
CA ASN A 18 -1.72 -8.93 1.18
C ASN A 18 -2.80 -8.17 1.97
N GLY A 19 -2.61 -6.87 2.22
CA GLY A 19 -3.57 -6.01 2.92
C GLY A 19 -4.73 -5.55 2.03
N PHE A 20 -5.94 -5.50 2.61
CA PHE A 20 -7.17 -4.95 2.02
C PHE A 20 -7.67 -5.54 0.68
N LEU A 21 -6.99 -6.55 0.14
CA LEU A 21 -7.28 -7.12 -1.17
C LEU A 21 -8.05 -8.44 -1.05
N PRO A 22 -9.01 -8.69 -1.97
CA PRO A 22 -9.83 -9.88 -1.90
C PRO A 22 -8.97 -11.13 -2.15
N LYS A 23 -9.21 -12.17 -1.33
CA LYS A 23 -8.54 -13.48 -1.38
C LYS A 23 -7.05 -13.45 -1.02
N ARG A 24 -6.56 -12.37 -0.41
CA ARG A 24 -5.21 -12.26 0.14
C ARG A 24 -5.27 -12.29 1.66
N GLN A 25 -4.33 -12.96 2.31
CA GLN A 25 -4.38 -13.14 3.76
C GLN A 25 -3.02 -12.91 4.40
N ILE A 26 -3.03 -12.38 5.63
CA ILE A 26 -1.79 -12.11 6.39
C ILE A 26 -0.96 -13.37 6.64
N ARG A 27 -1.61 -14.54 6.74
CA ARG A 27 -0.94 -15.83 6.89
C ARG A 27 0.03 -16.15 5.76
N ASP A 28 -0.20 -15.60 4.57
CA ASP A 28 0.67 -15.80 3.41
C ASP A 28 2.02 -15.09 3.64
N ASN A 29 1.99 -13.86 4.18
CA ASN A 29 3.22 -13.14 4.60
C ASN A 29 3.93 -13.89 5.72
N ILE A 30 3.20 -14.28 6.77
CA ILE A 30 3.78 -14.99 7.91
C ILE A 30 4.46 -16.28 7.45
N ARG A 31 3.82 -17.05 6.57
CA ARG A 31 4.41 -18.30 6.07
C ARG A 31 5.70 -18.05 5.30
N ILE A 32 5.75 -17.04 4.44
CA ILE A 32 6.96 -16.73 3.68
C ILE A 32 8.10 -16.29 4.60
N ILE A 33 7.81 -15.50 5.65
CA ILE A 33 8.83 -15.11 6.65
C ILE A 33 9.33 -16.36 7.41
N LEU A 34 8.45 -17.25 7.84
CA LEU A 34 8.86 -18.49 8.52
C LEU A 34 9.69 -19.41 7.60
N ASP A 35 9.24 -19.62 6.36
CA ASP A 35 9.99 -20.39 5.34
C ASP A 35 11.39 -19.80 5.11
N THR A 36 11.47 -18.48 5.12
CA THR A 36 12.72 -17.74 4.97
C THR A 36 13.66 -17.98 6.14
N LEU A 37 13.18 -17.87 7.38
CA LEU A 37 13.98 -18.12 8.57
C LEU A 37 14.47 -19.57 8.63
N GLU A 38 13.56 -20.54 8.41
CA GLU A 38 13.89 -21.97 8.34
C GLU A 38 14.96 -22.25 7.26
N TYR A 39 14.86 -21.59 6.10
CA TYR A 39 15.85 -21.74 5.03
C TYR A 39 17.24 -21.25 5.43
N TYR A 40 17.35 -20.08 6.05
CA TYR A 40 18.65 -19.52 6.44
C TYR A 40 19.25 -20.19 7.68
N GLU A 41 18.43 -20.70 8.60
CA GLU A 41 18.90 -21.56 9.70
C GLU A 41 19.58 -22.84 9.17
N ALA A 42 19.06 -23.42 8.08
CA ALA A 42 19.64 -24.59 7.44
C ALA A 42 20.87 -24.30 6.55
N HIS A 43 21.15 -23.02 6.25
CA HIS A 43 22.23 -22.59 5.35
C HIS A 43 23.11 -21.51 6.01
N PRO A 44 23.92 -21.88 7.01
CA PRO A 44 24.72 -20.93 7.81
C PRO A 44 25.79 -20.18 7.00
N GLU A 45 26.11 -20.64 5.79
CA GLU A 45 26.99 -19.94 4.84
C GLU A 45 26.34 -18.70 4.21
N LYS A 46 25.01 -18.55 4.36
CA LYS A 46 24.24 -17.43 3.83
C LYS A 46 23.86 -16.48 4.94
N GLN A 47 23.76 -15.20 4.59
CA GLN A 47 23.31 -14.14 5.49
C GLN A 47 22.09 -13.46 4.90
N MET A 48 21.20 -13.02 5.79
CA MET A 48 20.03 -12.23 5.47
C MET A 48 19.70 -11.31 6.65
N ALA A 49 19.20 -10.12 6.34
CA ALA A 49 18.49 -9.26 7.26
C ALA A 49 17.05 -9.04 6.80
N LEU A 50 16.15 -8.98 7.78
CA LEU A 50 14.78 -8.52 7.60
C LEU A 50 14.70 -7.07 8.10
N ILE A 51 14.23 -6.18 7.24
CA ILE A 51 14.02 -4.76 7.60
C ILE A 51 12.52 -4.51 7.64
N PHE A 52 12.03 -4.16 8.82
CA PHE A 52 10.62 -3.82 9.05
C PHE A 52 10.46 -2.31 8.99
N LEU A 53 9.65 -1.83 8.05
CA LEU A 53 9.33 -0.40 7.89
C LEU A 53 7.82 -0.20 8.03
N ASP A 54 7.45 0.82 8.79
CA ASP A 54 6.07 1.31 8.92
C ASP A 54 5.92 2.66 8.24
N ALA A 55 4.87 2.84 7.44
CA ALA A 55 4.61 4.10 6.77
C ALA A 55 3.96 5.10 7.73
N GLN A 56 4.74 6.07 8.20
CA GLN A 56 4.26 7.08 9.15
C GLN A 56 2.98 7.78 8.66
N LYS A 57 1.90 7.64 9.45
CA LYS A 57 0.58 8.23 9.15
C LYS A 57 0.15 7.95 7.71
N ALA A 58 0.32 6.70 7.28
CA ALA A 58 0.10 6.21 5.92
C ALA A 58 -1.13 6.82 5.23
N PHE A 59 -2.28 6.73 5.88
CA PHE A 59 -3.54 7.24 5.35
C PHE A 59 -3.59 8.76 5.28
N ASP A 60 -2.99 9.49 6.22
CA ASP A 60 -3.06 10.95 6.29
C ASP A 60 -2.10 11.63 5.30
N ASN A 61 -1.09 10.89 4.82
CA ASN A 61 -0.01 11.43 3.99
C ASN A 61 -0.18 11.19 2.48
N VAL A 62 -1.26 10.55 2.04
CA VAL A 62 -1.52 10.32 0.60
C VAL A 62 -1.70 11.63 -0.15
N ASN A 63 -0.81 11.92 -1.10
CA ASN A 63 -0.91 13.10 -1.95
C ASN A 63 -1.99 12.91 -3.04
N TRP A 64 -3.01 13.78 -3.06
CA TRP A 64 -4.14 13.65 -3.99
C TRP A 64 -3.75 13.85 -5.45
N ARG A 65 -2.85 14.79 -5.74
CA ARG A 65 -2.38 15.03 -7.11
C ARG A 65 -1.65 13.80 -7.64
N PHE A 66 -0.77 13.22 -6.83
CA PHE A 66 -0.07 11.98 -7.19
C PHE A 66 -1.05 10.83 -7.42
N MET A 67 -1.98 10.59 -6.49
CA MET A 67 -3.00 9.54 -6.62
C MET A 67 -3.85 9.70 -7.89
N LEU A 68 -4.30 10.92 -8.21
CA LEU A 68 -5.09 11.17 -9.42
C LEU A 68 -4.28 10.96 -10.70
N LEU A 69 -3.02 11.44 -10.75
CA LEU A 69 -2.12 11.22 -11.88
C LEU A 69 -1.84 9.73 -12.09
N GLN A 70 -1.61 8.98 -11.00
CA GLN A 70 -1.44 7.54 -11.04
C GLN A 70 -2.66 6.86 -11.67
N LEU A 71 -3.88 7.16 -11.20
CA LEU A 71 -5.10 6.55 -11.73
C LEU A 71 -5.25 6.80 -13.25
N ILE A 72 -4.90 8.00 -13.72
CA ILE A 72 -4.89 8.33 -15.15
C ILE A 72 -3.87 7.49 -15.90
N GLN A 73 -2.63 7.38 -15.40
CA GLN A 73 -1.57 6.58 -16.02
C GLN A 73 -1.89 5.08 -16.04
N MET A 74 -2.61 4.58 -15.04
CA MET A 74 -3.07 3.19 -14.97
C MET A 74 -4.28 2.89 -15.89
N GLY A 75 -4.76 3.89 -16.65
CA GLY A 75 -5.84 3.71 -17.61
C GLY A 75 -7.25 3.67 -17.00
N PHE A 76 -7.43 4.16 -15.77
CA PHE A 76 -8.77 4.26 -15.20
C PHE A 76 -9.62 5.26 -16.00
N GLY A 77 -10.86 4.86 -16.31
CA GLY A 77 -11.76 5.67 -17.11
C GLY A 77 -12.05 7.05 -16.49
N LYS A 78 -12.18 8.08 -17.33
CA LYS A 78 -12.38 9.49 -16.93
C LYS A 78 -13.47 9.68 -15.85
N LYS A 79 -14.62 9.01 -15.99
CA LYS A 79 -15.71 9.09 -15.01
C LYS A 79 -15.31 8.57 -13.61
N PHE A 80 -14.47 7.55 -13.54
CA PHE A 80 -13.97 7.03 -12.27
C PHE A 80 -13.01 8.02 -11.63
N VAL A 81 -12.04 8.52 -12.40
CA VAL A 81 -11.06 9.52 -11.91
C VAL A 81 -11.77 10.77 -11.40
N GLN A 82 -12.74 11.31 -12.15
CA GLN A 82 -13.53 12.47 -11.74
C GLN A 82 -14.33 12.21 -10.45
N ALA A 83 -14.81 10.98 -10.24
CA ALA A 83 -15.51 10.65 -9.02
C ALA A 83 -14.56 10.58 -7.81
N ILE A 84 -13.35 10.04 -7.98
CA ILE A 84 -12.31 10.09 -6.94
C ILE A 84 -11.90 11.54 -6.65
N GLU A 85 -11.69 12.34 -7.70
CA GLU A 85 -11.40 13.77 -7.58
C GLU A 85 -12.52 14.48 -6.80
N THR A 86 -13.79 14.22 -7.11
CA THR A 86 -14.92 14.83 -6.38
C THR A 86 -14.95 14.43 -4.90
N ILE A 87 -14.58 13.18 -4.58
CA ILE A 87 -14.49 12.73 -3.18
C ILE A 87 -13.39 13.50 -2.45
N TYR A 88 -12.23 13.71 -3.07
CA TYR A 88 -11.03 14.27 -2.42
C TYR A 88 -10.80 15.77 -2.64
N CYS A 89 -11.53 16.42 -3.54
CA CYS A 89 -11.38 17.85 -3.82
C CYS A 89 -12.00 18.71 -2.70
N LYS A 90 -11.31 19.79 -2.31
CA LYS A 90 -11.79 20.84 -1.38
C LYS A 90 -12.38 20.29 -0.07
N GLN A 91 -11.71 19.34 0.56
CA GLN A 91 -12.17 18.84 1.86
C GLN A 91 -11.85 19.81 2.99
N SER A 92 -12.76 19.90 3.95
CA SER A 92 -12.52 20.55 5.23
C SER A 92 -13.08 19.73 6.38
N ALA A 93 -12.53 19.95 7.57
CA ALA A 93 -12.99 19.34 8.81
C ALA A 93 -13.09 20.38 9.93
N LYS A 94 -13.95 20.10 10.90
CA LYS A 94 -14.00 20.83 12.18
C LYS A 94 -13.82 19.81 13.29
N ILE A 95 -13.14 20.22 14.36
CA ILE A 95 -12.95 19.39 15.55
C ILE A 95 -14.05 19.77 16.54
N MET A 96 -14.66 18.78 17.18
CA MET A 96 -15.62 19.03 18.26
C MET A 96 -14.92 18.86 19.61
N ILE A 97 -14.93 19.90 20.43
CA ILE A 97 -14.31 19.93 21.75
C ILE A 97 -15.39 20.39 22.75
N ASN A 98 -15.74 19.53 23.71
CA ASN A 98 -16.76 19.82 24.73
C ASN A 98 -18.12 20.30 24.18
N GLY A 99 -18.51 19.81 23.00
CA GLY A 99 -19.76 20.19 22.32
C GLY A 99 -19.67 21.43 21.43
N GLU A 100 -18.53 22.13 21.42
CA GLU A 100 -18.28 23.26 20.52
C GLU A 100 -17.43 22.84 19.32
N LEU A 101 -17.76 23.38 18.14
CA LEU A 101 -17.00 23.14 16.92
C LEU A 101 -15.92 24.20 16.75
N THR A 102 -14.70 23.76 16.40
CA THR A 102 -13.62 24.66 16.02
C THR A 102 -13.88 25.34 14.68
N GLU A 103 -12.99 26.27 14.33
CA GLU A 103 -12.87 26.74 12.96
C GLU A 103 -12.62 25.61 11.96
N SER A 104 -12.98 25.88 10.71
CA SER A 104 -12.83 24.93 9.60
C SER A 104 -11.37 24.80 9.20
N ILE A 105 -10.84 23.59 9.25
CA ILE A 105 -9.49 23.24 8.81
C ILE A 105 -9.59 22.68 7.38
N ASN A 106 -8.82 23.25 6.47
CA ASN A 106 -8.72 22.71 5.10
C ASN A 106 -7.81 21.47 5.09
N ILE A 107 -8.30 20.39 4.50
CA ILE A 107 -7.55 19.17 4.28
C ILE A 107 -6.99 19.22 2.86
N ASN A 108 -5.70 18.93 2.71
CA ASN A 108 -4.99 19.01 1.42
C ASN A 108 -4.36 17.68 0.98
N LYS A 109 -4.38 16.67 1.87
CA LYS A 109 -3.82 15.34 1.64
C LYS A 109 -4.50 14.34 2.57
N GLY A 110 -4.24 13.07 2.29
CA GLY A 110 -4.71 11.95 3.07
C GLY A 110 -6.04 11.37 2.58
N THR A 111 -6.37 10.19 3.06
CA THR A 111 -7.61 9.49 2.71
C THR A 111 -8.59 9.53 3.88
N ARG A 112 -9.88 9.42 3.61
CA ARG A 112 -10.90 9.49 4.68
C ARG A 112 -10.91 8.19 5.49
N GLN A 113 -10.66 8.27 6.79
CA GLN A 113 -10.86 7.12 7.67
C GLN A 113 -12.34 6.70 7.68
N GLY A 114 -12.60 5.39 7.74
CA GLY A 114 -13.95 4.82 7.64
C GLY A 114 -14.54 4.79 6.22
N CYS A 115 -13.88 5.39 5.20
CA CYS A 115 -14.33 5.27 3.82
C CYS A 115 -13.84 3.94 3.20
N PRO A 116 -14.74 3.11 2.63
CA PRO A 116 -14.35 1.82 2.03
C PRO A 116 -13.40 1.92 0.84
N LEU A 117 -13.24 3.10 0.23
CA LEU A 117 -12.30 3.33 -0.89
C LEU A 117 -10.88 3.65 -0.41
N SER A 118 -10.73 4.29 0.74
CA SER A 118 -9.45 4.76 1.27
C SER A 118 -8.38 3.67 1.33
N PRO A 119 -8.62 2.48 1.94
CA PRO A 119 -7.61 1.41 1.96
C PRO A 119 -7.19 0.94 0.58
N LEU A 120 -8.13 0.90 -0.37
CA LEU A 120 -7.88 0.45 -1.73
C LEU A 120 -7.03 1.44 -2.53
N LEU A 121 -7.32 2.74 -2.37
CA LEU A 121 -6.54 3.81 -3.01
C LEU A 121 -5.14 3.92 -2.38
N PHE A 122 -5.04 3.69 -1.07
CA PHE A 122 -3.76 3.65 -0.37
C PHE A 122 -2.84 2.56 -0.92
N VAL A 123 -3.27 1.29 -0.93
CA VAL A 123 -2.42 0.19 -1.43
C VAL A 123 -2.11 0.32 -2.92
N LEU A 124 -3.02 0.90 -3.70
CA LEU A 124 -2.76 1.21 -5.11
C LEU A 124 -1.69 2.30 -5.25
N THR A 125 -1.72 3.32 -4.39
CA THR A 125 -0.71 4.38 -4.36
C THR A 125 0.65 3.82 -3.97
N LEU A 126 0.70 2.99 -2.91
CA LEU A 126 1.91 2.34 -2.41
C LEU A 126 2.54 1.38 -3.44
N GLU A 127 1.72 0.75 -4.28
CA GLU A 127 2.18 -0.17 -5.33
C GLU A 127 3.16 0.49 -6.32
N VAL A 128 3.15 1.81 -6.52
CA VAL A 128 4.18 2.48 -7.34
C VAL A 128 5.55 2.39 -6.69
N LEU A 129 5.64 2.65 -5.38
CA LEU A 129 6.89 2.51 -4.64
C LEU A 129 7.36 1.05 -4.64
N ASN A 130 6.45 0.11 -4.35
CA ASN A 130 6.78 -1.31 -4.31
C ASN A 130 7.24 -1.82 -5.68
N ARG A 131 6.65 -1.34 -6.78
CA ARG A 131 7.07 -1.67 -8.14
C ARG A 131 8.47 -1.17 -8.43
N ASN A 132 8.77 0.08 -8.06
CA ASN A 132 10.11 0.65 -8.25
C ASN A 132 11.16 -0.20 -7.52
N ILE A 133 10.88 -0.58 -6.26
CA ILE A 133 11.77 -1.45 -5.49
C ILE A 133 11.98 -2.81 -6.17
N ARG A 134 10.91 -3.42 -6.69
CA ARG A 134 11.01 -4.70 -7.40
C ARG A 134 11.91 -4.59 -8.64
N GLN A 135 11.76 -3.51 -9.40
CA GLN A 135 12.46 -3.28 -10.66
C GLN A 135 13.90 -2.76 -10.49
N ASP A 136 14.22 -2.19 -9.34
CA ASP A 136 15.56 -1.67 -9.06
C ASP A 136 16.57 -2.81 -8.92
N GLU A 137 17.56 -2.86 -9.81
CA GLU A 137 18.59 -3.90 -9.80
C GLU A 137 19.61 -3.70 -8.67
N GLU A 138 19.75 -2.51 -8.11
CA GLU A 138 20.67 -2.24 -6.98
C GLU A 138 20.10 -2.80 -5.67
N ILE A 139 18.77 -2.82 -5.54
CA ILE A 139 18.10 -3.48 -4.40
C ILE A 139 18.12 -4.98 -4.62
N LYS A 140 18.97 -5.68 -3.86
CA LYS A 140 19.05 -7.15 -3.85
C LYS A 140 18.06 -7.72 -2.85
N GLY A 141 17.36 -8.76 -3.27
CA GLY A 141 16.43 -9.50 -2.43
C GLY A 141 17.01 -10.81 -1.96
N MET A 142 16.26 -11.47 -1.08
CA MET A 142 16.50 -12.87 -0.76
C MET A 142 16.28 -13.74 -2.00
N LYS A 143 17.20 -14.66 -2.27
CA LYS A 143 17.08 -15.63 -3.37
C LYS A 143 16.81 -17.03 -2.85
N ILE A 144 15.60 -17.52 -3.10
CA ILE A 144 15.24 -18.92 -2.86
C ILE A 144 14.97 -19.57 -4.23
N ARG A 145 15.79 -20.57 -4.57
CA ARG A 145 15.75 -21.26 -5.87
C ARG A 145 15.93 -20.28 -7.04
N LYS A 146 14.89 -20.07 -7.86
CA LYS A 146 14.90 -19.20 -9.05
C LYS A 146 14.17 -17.87 -8.82
N GLU A 147 13.58 -17.69 -7.64
CA GLU A 147 12.80 -16.50 -7.30
C GLU A 147 13.61 -15.57 -6.40
N GLU A 148 13.45 -14.27 -6.61
CA GLU A 148 14.00 -13.22 -5.75
C GLU A 148 12.86 -12.49 -5.04
N TYR A 149 12.92 -12.44 -3.72
CA TYR A 149 11.95 -11.79 -2.86
C TYR A 149 12.62 -10.53 -2.29
N LYS A 150 12.12 -9.35 -2.69
CA LYS A 150 12.66 -8.06 -2.21
C LYS A 150 11.84 -7.45 -1.09
N LEU A 151 10.52 -7.60 -1.15
CA LEU A 151 9.63 -7.05 -0.15
C LEU A 151 8.35 -7.88 0.02
N GLN A 152 7.70 -7.67 1.15
CA GLN A 152 6.31 -8.01 1.43
C GLN A 152 5.62 -6.85 2.12
N ALA A 153 4.31 -6.77 1.92
CA ALA A 153 3.49 -5.73 2.49
C ALA A 153 2.20 -6.31 3.06
N PHE A 154 1.75 -5.76 4.17
CA PHE A 154 0.39 -5.91 4.66
C PHE A 154 -0.14 -4.52 4.99
N ALA A 155 -0.95 -3.96 4.08
CA ALA A 155 -1.34 -2.57 4.14
C ALA A 155 -0.10 -1.65 4.10
N ASP A 156 0.15 -0.91 5.17
CA ASP A 156 1.26 0.02 5.38
C ASP A 156 2.51 -0.63 6.01
N ASP A 157 2.38 -1.81 6.61
CA ASP A 157 3.50 -2.57 7.14
C ASP A 157 4.30 -3.20 6.00
N LEU A 158 5.59 -2.89 5.92
CA LEU A 158 6.52 -3.39 4.91
C LEU A 158 7.65 -4.21 5.55
N VAL A 159 7.98 -5.33 4.92
CA VAL A 159 9.13 -6.17 5.27
C VAL A 159 10.02 -6.29 4.04
N PHE A 160 11.28 -5.91 4.18
CA PHE A 160 12.29 -6.05 3.13
C PHE A 160 13.28 -7.15 3.47
N TYR A 161 13.74 -7.84 2.44
CA TYR A 161 14.70 -8.94 2.53
C TYR A 161 16.01 -8.48 1.85
N THR A 162 17.14 -8.52 2.56
CA THR A 162 18.47 -8.11 2.05
C THR A 162 19.56 -9.05 2.56
#